data_AF-A0A4Y8IJE3-F1
#
_entry.id   AF-A0A4Y8IJE3-F1
#
_cell.length_a   1.000
_cell.length_b   1.000
_cell.length_c   1.000
_cell.angle_alpha   90.00
_cell.angle_beta   90.00
_cell.angle_gamma   90.00
#
_symmetry.space_group_name_H-M   'P 1'
#
loop_
_entity.id
_entity.type
_entity.pdbx_description
1 polymer ?
#
loop_
_entity_poly.entity_id
_entity_poly.type
_entity_poly.pdbx_seq_one_letter_code
_entity_poly.pdbx_strand_id
1 'polypeptide(L)'
;MRMIMIFLVFFYSIILFYQSTNTLVADVSSTSQLAEVYEEEGWGIDRVEVVNYVITDKQEAKNFLKNNDKDTLKLEGVIESYDVVAVTNNQVKVIYKFESNQWNEDVKKYLQNTIFNTEFRHFFKKGQIFSCFQSNIDDKISSNFIVNKISKYFDVQETNVMDEGNFTVVSGITDQFEQYIPMNKEKINIQYSVRETKSGKKTITIGTPILVIEY
;
A
#
# COMPACT_ATOMS: atom_id res chain seq x y z
N MET A 1 -17.24 -50.55 42.62
CA MET A 1 -17.40 -49.08 42.58
C MET A 1 -16.36 -48.54 41.60
N ARG A 2 -16.72 -48.28 40.34
CA ARG A 2 -16.99 -46.93 39.81
C ARG A 2 -16.09 -45.87 40.47
N MET A 3 -15.19 -45.23 39.72
CA MET A 3 -15.38 -43.82 39.29
C MET A 3 -14.11 -43.22 38.61
N ILE A 4 -14.34 -42.65 37.42
CA ILE A 4 -13.71 -41.48 36.78
C ILE A 4 -12.32 -41.58 36.10
N MET A 5 -12.45 -41.53 34.78
CA MET A 5 -11.55 -41.07 33.71
C MET A 5 -11.20 -39.58 33.86
N ILE A 6 -9.92 -39.20 33.79
CA ILE A 6 -9.50 -37.85 33.38
C ILE A 6 -8.34 -37.98 32.39
N PHE A 7 -8.70 -37.93 31.10
CA PHE A 7 -7.79 -37.63 30.01
C PHE A 7 -7.52 -36.12 30.06
N LEU A 8 -6.33 -35.72 30.53
CA LEU A 8 -5.84 -34.35 30.38
C LEU A 8 -5.20 -34.21 28.99
N VAL A 9 -6.05 -34.09 27.97
CA VAL A 9 -5.63 -33.60 26.66
C VAL A 9 -5.44 -32.10 26.80
N PHE A 10 -4.19 -31.68 27.07
CA PHE A 10 -3.78 -30.30 26.86
C PHE A 10 -3.85 -30.01 25.35
N PHE A 11 -5.02 -29.59 24.89
CA PHE A 11 -5.16 -28.79 23.68
C PHE A 11 -4.45 -27.46 23.95
N TYR A 12 -3.13 -27.43 23.77
CA TYR A 12 -2.43 -26.19 23.44
C TYR A 12 -2.85 -25.84 22.02
N SER A 13 -4.04 -25.27 21.88
CA SER A 13 -4.37 -24.45 20.72
C SER A 13 -3.47 -23.22 20.84
N ILE A 14 -2.27 -23.32 20.29
CA ILE A 14 -1.47 -22.16 19.92
C ILE A 14 -2.36 -21.42 18.92
N ILE A 15 -3.08 -20.42 19.41
CA ILE A 15 -3.56 -19.35 18.56
C ILE A 15 -2.28 -18.74 18.03
N LEU A 16 -1.89 -19.12 16.81
CA LEU A 16 -0.91 -18.39 16.02
C LEU A 16 -1.50 -16.99 15.91
N PHE A 17 -1.06 -16.09 16.79
CA PHE A 17 -1.14 -14.67 16.55
C PHE A 17 -0.39 -14.44 15.25
N TYR A 18 -1.16 -14.35 14.17
CA TYR A 18 -0.73 -13.85 12.88
C TYR A 18 -0.40 -12.37 13.09
N GLN A 19 0.75 -12.09 13.68
CA GLN A 19 1.32 -10.75 13.63
C GLN A 19 1.91 -10.61 12.24
N SER A 20 1.21 -9.93 11.34
CA SER A 20 1.89 -9.31 10.22
C SER A 20 2.97 -8.41 10.82
N THR A 21 4.21 -8.56 10.37
CA THR A 21 5.32 -7.70 10.77
C THR A 21 5.11 -6.34 10.10
N ASN A 22 4.13 -5.57 10.57
CA ASN A 22 3.87 -4.21 10.10
C ASN A 22 4.99 -3.32 10.63
N THR A 23 6.14 -3.33 9.97
CA THR A 23 7.17 -2.35 10.22
C THR A 23 7.16 -1.35 9.08
N LEU A 24 6.92 -0.10 9.44
CA LEU A 24 6.94 1.07 8.56
C LEU A 24 8.22 1.19 7.69
N VAL A 25 9.28 0.46 8.03
CA VAL A 25 10.55 0.39 7.29
C VAL A 25 10.46 -0.58 6.09
N ALA A 26 9.81 -1.74 6.26
CA ALA A 26 9.55 -2.68 5.17
C ALA A 26 8.65 -2.04 4.09
N ASP A 27 7.75 -1.15 4.53
CA ASP A 27 6.81 -0.47 3.65
C ASP A 27 7.48 0.58 2.76
N VAL A 28 8.44 1.36 3.28
CA VAL A 28 9.24 2.31 2.47
C VAL A 28 10.08 1.57 1.42
N SER A 29 10.63 0.40 1.78
CA SER A 29 11.36 -0.44 0.84
C SER A 29 10.47 -0.88 -0.32
N SER A 30 9.22 -1.22 -0.02
CA SER A 30 8.22 -1.62 -1.02
C SER A 30 7.88 -0.45 -1.95
N THR A 31 7.73 0.77 -1.42
CA THR A 31 7.55 2.00 -2.22
C THR A 31 8.70 2.22 -3.21
N SER A 32 9.95 2.01 -2.79
CA SER A 32 11.12 2.15 -3.67
C SER A 32 11.16 1.07 -4.75
N GLN A 33 10.91 -0.20 -4.39
CA GLN A 33 10.84 -1.32 -5.35
C GLN A 33 9.74 -1.13 -6.39
N LEU A 34 8.60 -0.55 -6.01
CA LEU A 34 7.55 -0.18 -6.96
C LEU A 34 8.03 0.83 -8.00
N ALA A 35 8.93 1.75 -7.65
CA ALA A 35 9.45 2.72 -8.60
C ALA A 35 10.49 2.12 -9.54
N GLU A 36 11.30 1.16 -9.07
CA GLU A 36 12.38 0.52 -9.83
C GLU A 36 11.87 -0.12 -11.13
N VAL A 37 10.72 -0.81 -11.10
CA VAL A 37 10.15 -1.40 -12.33
C VAL A 37 9.78 -0.34 -13.38
N TYR A 38 9.30 0.84 -12.98
CA TYR A 38 9.00 1.92 -13.93
C TYR A 38 10.27 2.54 -14.52
N GLU A 39 11.31 2.68 -13.70
CA GLU A 39 12.61 3.21 -14.10
C GLU A 39 13.32 2.22 -15.06
N GLU A 40 13.34 0.92 -14.75
CA GLU A 40 13.94 -0.13 -15.60
C GLU A 40 13.25 -0.28 -16.95
N GLU A 41 11.92 -0.14 -16.97
CA GLU A 41 11.11 -0.25 -18.18
C GLU A 41 11.02 1.06 -18.98
N GLY A 42 11.52 2.16 -18.41
CA GLY A 42 11.48 3.48 -19.04
C GLY A 42 10.06 4.03 -19.21
N TRP A 43 9.10 3.61 -18.38
CA TRP A 43 7.71 4.08 -18.44
C TRP A 43 7.52 5.48 -17.86
N GLY A 44 8.48 5.99 -17.09
CA GLY A 44 8.30 7.23 -16.32
C GLY A 44 7.26 7.05 -15.21
N ILE A 45 7.08 8.08 -14.38
CA ILE A 45 6.12 8.08 -13.27
C ILE A 45 5.39 9.42 -13.28
N ASP A 46 4.10 9.38 -13.55
CA ASP A 46 3.23 10.56 -13.64
C ASP A 46 2.47 10.84 -12.35
N ARG A 47 2.31 9.82 -11.50
CA ARG A 47 1.65 9.95 -10.19
C ARG A 47 2.24 8.96 -9.20
N VAL A 48 2.46 9.44 -7.99
CA VAL A 48 2.78 8.65 -6.82
C VAL A 48 1.77 8.99 -5.74
N GLU A 49 1.21 7.96 -5.12
CA GLU A 49 0.32 8.10 -3.98
C GLU A 49 0.78 7.15 -2.87
N VAL A 50 1.00 7.71 -1.68
CA VAL A 50 1.31 6.93 -0.48
C VAL A 50 0.30 7.27 0.60
N VAL A 51 -0.39 6.26 1.08
CA VAL A 51 -1.44 6.39 2.10
C VAL A 51 -1.03 5.61 3.33
N ASN A 52 -1.08 6.25 4.49
CA ASN A 52 -0.92 5.56 5.77
C ASN A 52 -2.15 5.81 6.62
N TYR A 53 -2.72 4.78 7.22
CA TYR A 53 -3.82 4.96 8.16
C TYR A 53 -3.59 4.25 9.48
N VAL A 54 -4.14 4.83 10.54
CA VAL A 54 -4.18 4.22 11.88
C VAL A 54 -5.55 4.46 12.52
N ILE A 55 -6.04 3.48 13.27
CA ILE A 55 -7.20 3.65 14.15
C ILE A 55 -6.68 3.95 15.56
N THR A 56 -7.12 5.08 16.14
CA THR A 56 -6.66 5.56 17.45
C THR A 56 -7.79 6.27 18.20
N ASP A 57 -7.55 6.62 19.46
CA ASP A 57 -8.45 7.41 20.28
C ASP A 57 -8.55 8.86 19.79
N LYS A 58 -9.75 9.44 19.88
CA LYS A 58 -10.04 10.83 19.45
C LYS A 58 -9.09 11.86 20.04
N GLN A 59 -8.70 11.69 21.30
CA GLN A 59 -7.80 12.63 21.96
C GLN A 59 -6.36 12.52 21.44
N GLU A 60 -5.89 11.30 21.18
CA GLU A 60 -4.57 11.05 20.61
C GLU A 60 -4.46 11.63 19.20
N ALA A 61 -5.47 11.38 18.36
CA ALA A 61 -5.57 11.98 17.02
C ALA A 61 -5.53 13.51 17.06
N LYS A 62 -6.31 14.16 17.94
CA LYS A 62 -6.31 15.61 18.10
C LYS A 62 -4.94 16.17 18.48
N ASN A 63 -4.25 15.49 19.40
CA ASN A 63 -2.93 15.91 19.85
C ASN A 63 -1.90 15.80 18.71
N PHE A 64 -1.92 14.70 17.96
CA PHE A 64 -1.04 14.49 16.81
C PHE A 64 -1.27 15.53 15.72
N LEU A 65 -2.53 15.74 15.30
CA LEU A 65 -2.87 16.69 14.25
C LEU A 65 -2.51 18.12 14.62
N LYS A 66 -2.77 18.55 15.87
CA LYS A 66 -2.38 19.89 16.35
C LYS A 66 -0.87 20.15 16.27
N ASN A 67 -0.05 19.12 16.43
CA ASN A 67 1.40 19.25 16.34
C ASN A 67 1.89 19.28 14.89
N ASN A 68 1.20 18.59 13.99
CA ASN A 68 1.56 18.42 12.57
C ASN A 68 0.87 19.41 11.62
N ASP A 69 -0.12 20.17 12.10
CA ASP A 69 -0.76 21.29 11.39
C ASP A 69 0.10 22.57 11.41
N LYS A 70 1.34 22.47 11.87
CA LYS A 70 2.29 23.58 11.81
C LYS A 70 2.81 23.68 10.39
N ASP A 71 2.52 24.80 9.75
CA ASP A 71 2.88 25.22 8.40
C ASP A 71 4.36 24.92 8.05
N THR A 72 4.64 23.68 7.66
CA THR A 72 5.92 23.29 7.08
C THR A 72 5.87 23.60 5.60
N LEU A 73 6.88 24.28 5.09
CA LEU A 73 7.04 24.57 3.67
C LEU A 73 6.93 23.25 2.88
N LYS A 74 5.81 23.03 2.19
CA LYS A 74 5.60 21.83 1.38
C LYS A 74 6.47 21.94 0.13
N LEU A 75 7.10 20.83 -0.26
CA LEU A 75 7.86 20.74 -1.50
C LEU A 75 6.92 20.99 -2.70
N GLU A 76 7.40 21.72 -3.71
CA GLU A 76 6.63 21.94 -4.94
C GLU A 76 6.30 20.62 -5.64
N GLY A 77 5.06 20.46 -6.10
CA GLY A 77 4.59 19.20 -6.71
C GLY A 77 4.28 18.08 -5.71
N VAL A 78 4.29 18.37 -4.40
CA VAL A 78 3.83 17.46 -3.34
C VAL A 78 2.55 18.00 -2.70
N ILE A 79 1.55 17.13 -2.58
CA ILE A 79 0.30 17.39 -1.86
C ILE A 79 0.25 16.41 -0.69
N GLU A 80 0.20 16.96 0.52
CA GLU A 80 -0.02 16.18 1.74
C GLU A 80 -1.30 16.61 2.45
N SER A 81 -2.06 15.63 2.93
CA SER A 81 -3.28 15.86 3.68
C SER A 81 -3.50 14.82 4.78
N TYR A 82 -4.31 15.19 5.76
CA TYR A 82 -4.79 14.31 6.80
C TYR A 82 -6.32 14.31 6.80
N ASP A 83 -6.92 13.13 6.66
CA ASP A 83 -8.36 12.92 6.81
C ASP A 83 -8.65 12.20 8.14
N VAL A 84 -9.76 12.57 8.78
CA VAL A 84 -10.20 11.95 10.05
C VAL A 84 -11.62 11.44 9.89
N VAL A 85 -11.80 10.13 10.06
CA VAL A 85 -13.09 9.45 9.93
C VAL A 85 -13.48 8.86 11.27
N ALA A 86 -14.70 9.15 11.74
CA ALA A 86 -15.22 8.53 12.96
C ALA A 86 -15.43 7.02 12.77
N VAL A 87 -14.89 6.21 13.67
CA VAL A 87 -15.10 4.75 13.69
C VAL A 87 -16.09 4.37 14.78
N THR A 88 -15.90 4.92 15.97
CA THR A 88 -16.81 4.75 17.11
C THR A 88 -16.97 6.08 17.87
N ASN A 89 -17.69 6.03 18.99
CA ASN A 89 -17.83 7.20 19.86
C ASN A 89 -16.49 7.69 20.42
N ASN A 90 -15.48 6.82 20.60
CA ASN A 90 -14.17 7.19 21.15
C ASN A 90 -13.00 7.04 20.17
N GLN A 91 -13.18 6.31 19.06
CA GLN A 91 -12.11 6.03 18.11
C GLN A 91 -12.34 6.71 16.76
N VAL A 92 -11.23 7.08 16.12
CA VAL A 92 -11.17 7.64 14.78
C VAL A 92 -10.13 6.90 13.95
N LYS A 93 -10.34 6.88 12.64
CA LYS A 93 -9.33 6.52 11.65
C LYS A 93 -8.69 7.81 11.17
N VAL A 94 -7.39 7.95 11.37
CA VAL A 94 -6.58 9.03 10.80
C VAL A 94 -5.89 8.49 9.57
N ILE A 95 -6.05 9.18 8.45
CA ILE A 95 -5.50 8.81 7.15
C ILE A 95 -4.57 9.93 6.73
N TYR A 96 -3.28 9.63 6.62
CA TYR A 96 -2.30 10.48 5.97
C TYR A 96 -2.24 10.12 4.49
N LYS A 97 -2.26 11.13 3.62
CA LYS A 97 -2.09 10.98 2.18
C LYS A 97 -0.96 11.85 1.70
N PHE A 98 -0.07 11.25 0.93
CA PHE A 98 0.99 11.89 0.18
C PHE A 98 0.72 11.65 -1.31
N GLU A 99 0.69 12.71 -2.09
CA GLU A 99 0.55 12.65 -3.54
C GLU A 99 1.62 13.51 -4.21
N SER A 100 2.20 13.00 -5.29
CA SER A 100 3.07 13.77 -6.16
C SER A 100 2.86 13.38 -7.62
N ASN A 101 3.07 14.32 -8.52
CA ASN A 101 3.03 14.10 -9.98
C ASN A 101 4.40 13.77 -10.57
N GLN A 102 5.39 13.48 -9.73
CA GLN A 102 6.76 13.17 -10.12
C GLN A 102 7.43 12.29 -9.06
N TRP A 103 8.52 11.61 -9.44
CA TRP A 103 9.30 10.77 -8.54
C TRP A 103 10.80 11.05 -8.66
N ASN A 104 11.19 12.29 -8.37
CA ASN A 104 12.59 12.72 -8.36
C ASN A 104 13.22 12.57 -6.96
N GLU A 105 14.54 12.81 -6.86
CA GLU A 105 15.28 12.67 -5.60
C GLU A 105 14.78 13.57 -4.46
N ASP A 106 14.28 14.77 -4.77
CA ASP A 106 13.73 15.68 -3.77
C ASP A 106 12.42 15.13 -3.19
N VAL A 107 11.54 14.59 -4.04
CA VAL A 107 10.27 13.93 -3.64
C VAL A 107 10.56 12.66 -2.85
N LYS A 108 11.48 11.82 -3.32
CA LYS A 108 11.93 10.60 -2.61
C LYS A 108 12.42 10.95 -1.19
N LYS A 109 13.31 11.93 -1.09
CA LYS A 109 13.88 12.38 0.18
C LYS A 109 12.83 13.02 1.10
N TYR A 110 11.91 13.81 0.54
CA TYR A 110 10.83 14.42 1.30
C TYR A 110 9.94 13.34 1.93
N LEU A 111 9.47 12.38 1.14
CA LEU A 111 8.66 11.27 1.65
C LEU A 111 9.41 10.46 2.72
N GLN A 112 10.68 10.12 2.46
CA GLN A 112 11.52 9.41 3.43
C GLN A 112 11.62 10.19 4.75
N ASN A 113 11.87 11.51 4.70
CA ASN A 113 11.95 12.33 5.90
C ASN A 113 10.62 12.37 6.68
N THR A 114 9.49 12.43 5.98
CA THR A 114 8.16 12.38 6.62
C THR A 114 7.93 11.03 7.28
N ILE A 115 8.14 9.93 6.56
CA ILE A 115 7.89 8.58 7.08
C ILE A 115 8.88 8.22 8.20
N PHE A 116 10.15 8.65 8.12
CA PHE A 116 11.15 8.38 9.15
C PHE A 116 11.09 9.36 10.34
N ASN A 117 10.27 10.41 10.28
CA ASN A 117 10.07 11.32 11.40
C ASN A 117 9.58 10.57 12.64
N THR A 118 10.23 10.77 13.79
CA THR A 118 9.95 10.02 15.02
C THR A 118 8.50 10.14 15.48
N GLU A 119 7.88 11.32 15.39
CA GLU A 119 6.48 11.52 15.78
C GLU A 119 5.52 10.80 14.83
N PHE A 120 5.75 10.94 13.52
CA PHE A 120 4.99 10.24 12.48
C PHE A 120 5.07 8.72 12.68
N ARG A 121 6.29 8.18 12.79
CA ARG A 121 6.54 6.76 13.05
C ARG A 121 5.84 6.27 14.29
N HIS A 122 5.90 7.03 15.37
CA HIS A 122 5.28 6.62 16.63
C HIS A 122 3.76 6.55 16.51
N PHE A 123 3.15 7.54 15.86
CA PHE A 123 1.70 7.62 15.69
C PHE A 123 1.18 6.53 14.76
N PHE A 124 1.83 6.34 13.61
CA PHE A 124 1.46 5.32 12.61
C PHE A 124 2.12 3.95 12.83
N LYS A 125 2.70 3.67 14.00
CA LYS A 125 3.45 2.42 14.27
C LYS A 125 2.64 1.12 14.10
N LYS A 126 1.32 1.20 14.22
CA LYS A 126 0.37 0.08 13.99
C LYS A 126 -0.43 0.25 12.71
N GLY A 127 -0.11 1.28 11.93
CA GLY A 127 -0.79 1.59 10.69
C GLY A 127 -0.40 0.63 9.58
N GLN A 128 -1.09 0.77 8.46
CA GLN A 128 -0.75 0.11 7.20
C GLN A 128 -0.39 1.18 6.19
N ILE A 129 0.67 0.94 5.43
CA ILE A 129 1.06 1.79 4.32
C ILE A 129 0.58 1.16 3.02
N PHE A 130 0.06 2.02 2.15
CA PHE A 130 -0.31 1.70 0.79
C PHE A 130 0.50 2.61 -0.10
N SER A 131 1.12 2.04 -1.13
CA SER A 131 1.87 2.80 -2.12
C SER A 131 1.33 2.46 -3.49
N CYS A 132 1.18 3.47 -4.34
CA CYS A 132 0.66 3.33 -5.68
C CYS A 132 1.44 4.25 -6.61
N PHE A 133 1.89 3.70 -7.73
CA PHE A 133 2.58 4.41 -8.79
C PHE A 133 1.73 4.31 -10.06
N GLN A 134 1.76 5.36 -10.88
CA GLN A 134 1.04 5.40 -12.14
C GLN A 134 1.90 6.03 -13.23
N SER A 135 1.79 5.48 -14.44
CA SER A 135 2.35 6.03 -15.67
C SER A 135 1.33 6.00 -16.79
N ASN A 136 1.35 6.99 -17.66
CA ASN A 136 0.65 7.01 -18.93
C ASN A 136 1.66 6.86 -20.07
N ILE A 137 1.51 5.78 -20.83
CA ILE A 137 2.35 5.51 -22.00
C ILE A 137 1.51 5.55 -23.29
N ASP A 138 2.08 6.13 -24.33
CA ASP A 138 1.46 6.23 -25.67
C ASP A 138 1.99 5.15 -26.64
N ASP A 139 2.70 4.13 -26.12
CA ASP A 139 3.37 3.13 -26.94
C ASP A 139 2.41 2.03 -27.45
N LYS A 140 2.79 1.40 -28.57
CA LYS A 140 2.09 0.28 -29.21
C LYS A 140 2.28 -1.06 -28.46
N ILE A 141 2.91 -1.04 -27.29
CA ILE A 141 3.08 -2.22 -26.44
C ILE A 141 1.70 -2.73 -26.04
N SER A 142 1.44 -4.04 -26.21
CA SER A 142 0.16 -4.64 -25.81
C SER A 142 -0.01 -4.68 -24.30
N SER A 143 -1.22 -4.46 -23.79
CA SER A 143 -1.53 -4.53 -22.35
C SER A 143 -1.12 -5.86 -21.72
N ASN A 144 -1.36 -6.99 -22.40
CA ASN A 144 -0.94 -8.32 -21.93
C ASN A 144 0.57 -8.45 -21.75
N PHE A 145 1.36 -7.78 -22.58
CA PHE A 145 2.81 -7.78 -22.44
C PHE A 145 3.26 -7.02 -21.18
N ILE A 146 2.64 -5.88 -20.90
CA ILE A 146 2.91 -5.08 -19.69
C ILE A 146 2.53 -5.87 -18.44
N VAL A 147 1.31 -6.43 -18.42
CA VAL A 147 0.83 -7.30 -17.32
C VAL A 147 1.81 -8.44 -17.05
N ASN A 148 2.25 -9.14 -18.11
CA ASN A 148 3.22 -10.23 -17.99
C ASN A 148 4.60 -9.76 -17.52
N LYS A 149 5.03 -8.55 -17.91
CA LYS A 149 6.30 -7.98 -17.44
C LYS A 149 6.25 -7.69 -15.94
N ILE A 150 5.19 -7.04 -15.47
CA ILE A 150 5.00 -6.74 -14.04
C ILE A 150 4.93 -8.04 -13.24
N SER A 151 4.13 -9.02 -13.69
CA SER A 151 4.01 -10.34 -13.06
C SER A 151 5.37 -11.01 -12.90
N LYS A 152 6.21 -11.01 -13.95
CA LYS A 152 7.55 -11.60 -13.92
C LYS A 152 8.54 -10.83 -13.06
N TYR A 153 8.49 -9.51 -13.08
CA TYR A 153 9.39 -8.66 -12.29
C TYR A 153 9.20 -8.92 -10.80
N PHE A 154 7.94 -8.97 -10.35
CA PHE A 154 7.61 -9.20 -8.95
C PHE A 154 7.45 -10.68 -8.58
N ASP A 155 7.60 -11.63 -9.51
CA ASP A 155 7.31 -13.06 -9.30
C ASP A 155 5.92 -13.28 -8.66
N VAL A 156 4.90 -12.70 -9.28
CA VAL A 156 3.55 -12.65 -8.71
C VAL A 156 2.85 -14.00 -8.83
N GLN A 157 2.46 -14.55 -7.69
CA GLN A 157 1.47 -15.62 -7.62
C GLN A 157 0.08 -15.00 -7.67
N GLU A 158 -0.53 -15.06 -8.86
CA GLU A 158 -1.84 -14.46 -9.12
C GLU A 158 -2.93 -15.11 -8.27
N THR A 159 -3.68 -14.29 -7.54
CA THR A 159 -4.85 -14.70 -6.76
C THR A 159 -6.14 -14.43 -7.51
N ASN A 160 -6.21 -13.29 -8.21
CA ASN A 160 -7.38 -12.90 -8.97
C ASN A 160 -7.00 -12.04 -10.19
N VAL A 161 -7.73 -12.24 -11.29
CA VAL A 161 -7.60 -11.46 -12.52
C VAL A 161 -8.97 -10.99 -12.97
N MET A 162 -9.12 -9.69 -13.18
CA MET A 162 -10.28 -9.07 -13.81
C MET A 162 -9.86 -8.52 -15.17
N ASP A 163 -10.52 -8.94 -16.24
CA ASP A 163 -10.25 -8.48 -17.59
C ASP A 163 -11.56 -8.06 -18.28
N GLU A 164 -11.70 -6.75 -18.52
CA GLU A 164 -12.82 -6.13 -19.21
C GLU A 164 -12.45 -5.70 -20.64
N GLY A 165 -11.38 -6.27 -21.20
CA GLY A 165 -10.92 -6.08 -22.58
C GLY A 165 -10.05 -4.85 -22.78
N ASN A 166 -10.46 -3.68 -22.28
CA ASN A 166 -9.62 -2.48 -22.28
C ASN A 166 -9.10 -2.12 -20.87
N PHE A 167 -9.37 -2.97 -19.89
CA PHE A 167 -8.93 -2.78 -18.52
C PHE A 167 -8.66 -4.15 -17.90
N THR A 168 -7.41 -4.36 -17.51
CA THR A 168 -6.97 -5.58 -16.84
C THR A 168 -6.45 -5.22 -15.45
N VAL A 169 -6.92 -5.91 -14.43
CA VAL A 169 -6.46 -5.79 -13.04
C VAL A 169 -6.03 -7.15 -12.56
N VAL A 170 -4.83 -7.24 -12.02
CA VAL A 170 -4.29 -8.45 -11.41
C VAL A 170 -4.01 -8.17 -9.95
N SER A 171 -4.47 -9.07 -9.09
CA SER A 171 -4.10 -9.09 -7.67
C SER A 171 -3.34 -10.38 -7.38
N GLY A 172 -2.37 -10.32 -6.49
CA GLY A 172 -1.60 -11.50 -6.13
C GLY A 172 -0.73 -11.33 -4.90
N ILE A 173 0.11 -12.33 -4.70
CA ILE A 173 1.14 -12.34 -3.66
C ILE A 173 2.54 -12.47 -4.28
N THR A 174 3.49 -11.72 -3.73
CA THR A 174 4.92 -11.81 -4.04
C THR A 174 5.72 -11.96 -2.74
N ASP A 175 6.82 -12.70 -2.77
CA ASP A 175 7.74 -12.78 -1.63
C ASP A 175 8.61 -11.51 -1.47
N GLN A 176 8.52 -10.55 -2.41
CA GLN A 176 9.27 -9.30 -2.35
C GLN A 176 8.70 -8.29 -1.33
N PHE A 177 7.42 -8.43 -0.96
CA PHE A 177 6.74 -7.52 -0.02
C PHE A 177 6.27 -8.22 1.24
N GLU A 178 6.60 -7.68 2.41
CA GLU A 178 6.22 -8.25 3.70
C GLU A 178 4.75 -7.98 4.08
N GLN A 179 4.25 -6.78 3.77
CA GLN A 179 2.89 -6.36 4.17
C GLN A 179 1.84 -6.92 3.22
N TYR A 180 0.81 -7.57 3.75
CA TYR A 180 -0.31 -8.10 2.96
C TYR A 180 -1.67 -7.79 3.61
N ILE A 181 -2.71 -7.77 2.79
CA ILE A 181 -4.10 -7.81 3.24
C ILE A 181 -4.58 -9.27 3.22
N PRO A 182 -5.13 -9.78 4.33
CA PRO A 182 -5.86 -11.03 4.30
C PRO A 182 -7.20 -10.85 3.58
N MET A 183 -7.42 -11.60 2.50
CA MET A 183 -8.73 -11.86 1.92
C MET A 183 -9.22 -13.24 2.38
N ASN A 184 -10.52 -13.49 2.32
CA ASN A 184 -11.20 -14.67 2.90
C ASN A 184 -10.38 -15.98 2.97
N LYS A 185 -9.69 -16.36 1.88
CA LYS A 185 -8.84 -17.56 1.81
C LYS A 185 -7.42 -17.30 1.32
N GLU A 186 -7.06 -16.06 1.01
CA GLU A 186 -5.85 -15.69 0.28
C GLU A 186 -5.23 -14.43 0.87
N LYS A 187 -3.97 -14.16 0.55
CA LYS A 187 -3.28 -12.94 0.94
C LYS A 187 -2.91 -12.18 -0.31
N ILE A 188 -3.04 -10.86 -0.26
CA ILE A 188 -2.67 -9.97 -1.37
C ILE A 188 -1.71 -8.93 -0.84
N ASN A 189 -0.56 -8.78 -1.49
CA ASN A 189 0.41 -7.72 -1.19
C ASN A 189 0.84 -6.93 -2.42
N ILE A 190 0.32 -7.28 -3.60
CA ILE A 190 0.50 -6.51 -4.82
C ILE A 190 -0.78 -6.55 -5.63
N GLN A 191 -1.10 -5.40 -6.22
CA GLN A 191 -2.14 -5.28 -7.23
C GLN A 191 -1.65 -4.32 -8.32
N TYR A 192 -1.92 -4.66 -9.57
CA TYR A 192 -1.55 -3.81 -10.69
C TYR A 192 -2.60 -3.87 -11.78
N SER A 193 -2.71 -2.79 -12.54
CA SER A 193 -3.66 -2.68 -13.63
C SER A 193 -3.09 -1.97 -14.85
N VAL A 194 -3.65 -2.34 -16.00
CA VAL A 194 -3.37 -1.70 -17.28
C VAL A 194 -4.71 -1.32 -17.91
N ARG A 195 -4.92 -0.02 -18.11
CA ARG A 195 -6.10 0.53 -18.78
C ARG A 195 -5.72 1.09 -20.13
N GLU A 196 -6.34 0.59 -21.19
CA GLU A 196 -6.19 1.12 -22.53
C GLU A 196 -7.37 2.04 -22.89
N THR A 197 -7.04 3.23 -23.36
CA THR A 197 -7.99 4.20 -23.90
C THR A 197 -8.32 3.87 -25.35
N LYS A 198 -9.43 4.41 -25.87
CA LYS A 198 -9.78 4.27 -27.29
C LYS A 198 -8.73 4.84 -28.25
N SER A 199 -7.90 5.78 -27.79
CA SER A 199 -6.79 6.35 -28.54
C SER A 199 -5.52 5.49 -28.51
N GLY A 200 -5.52 4.35 -27.82
CA GLY A 200 -4.38 3.44 -27.69
C GLY A 200 -3.40 3.79 -26.56
N LYS A 201 -3.63 4.91 -25.86
CA LYS A 201 -2.85 5.28 -24.66
C LYS A 201 -3.14 4.31 -23.54
N LYS A 202 -2.12 3.94 -22.76
CA LYS A 202 -2.23 2.99 -21.66
C LYS A 202 -1.84 3.65 -20.35
N THR A 203 -2.66 3.46 -19.33
CA THR A 203 -2.35 3.83 -17.96
C THR A 203 -1.96 2.57 -17.21
N ILE A 204 -0.74 2.55 -16.69
CA ILE A 204 -0.16 1.46 -15.91
C ILE A 204 -0.17 1.89 -14.45
N THR A 205 -0.81 1.10 -13.60
CA THR A 205 -0.86 1.35 -12.17
C THR A 205 -0.33 0.13 -11.43
N ILE A 206 0.62 0.32 -10.51
CA ILE A 206 1.14 -0.76 -9.65
C ILE A 206 1.10 -0.25 -8.21
N GLY A 207 0.56 -1.06 -7.31
CA GLY A 207 0.49 -0.71 -5.90
C GLY A 207 0.61 -1.89 -4.95
N THR A 208 0.87 -1.56 -3.70
CA THR A 208 0.94 -2.48 -2.57
C THR A 208 0.16 -1.92 -1.38
N PRO A 209 -0.52 -2.76 -0.59
CA PRO A 209 -0.94 -4.12 -0.93
C PRO A 209 -2.07 -4.16 -1.99
N ILE A 210 -2.81 -3.07 -2.17
CA ILE A 210 -3.91 -2.93 -3.15
C ILE A 210 -3.84 -1.55 -3.80
N LEU A 211 -4.52 -1.40 -4.94
CA LEU A 211 -4.68 -0.13 -5.63
C LEU A 211 -5.67 0.76 -4.88
N VAL A 212 -5.17 1.88 -4.36
CA VAL A 212 -5.98 2.86 -3.63
C VAL A 212 -6.70 3.83 -4.58
N ILE A 213 -6.26 3.87 -5.84
CA ILE A 213 -6.73 4.83 -6.86
C ILE A 213 -7.82 4.27 -7.80
N GLU A 214 -8.34 3.08 -7.52
CA GLU A 214 -9.21 2.36 -8.47
C GLU A 214 -10.69 2.78 -8.50
N TYR A 215 -11.12 3.76 -7.70
CA TYR A 215 -12.52 4.22 -7.69
C TYR A 215 -12.68 5.75 -7.59
#